data_AF-A0A1B6HPE9-F1
#
_entry.id   AF-A0A1B6HPE9-F1
#
_cell.length_a   1.000
_cell.length_b   1.000
_cell.length_c   1.000
_cell.angle_alpha   90.00
_cell.angle_beta   90.00
_cell.angle_gamma   90.00
#
_symmetry.space_group_name_H-M   'P 1'
#
loop_
_entity.id
_entity.type
_entity.pdbx_description
1 polymer ?
#
loop_
_entity_poly.entity_id
_entity_poly.type
_entity_poly.pdbx_seq_one_letter_code
_entity_poly.pdbx_strand_id
1 'polypeptide(L)'
;MREDWTPIKLDVSVDMPDTVDLSALRGQGLREGEEPLPDLQGDPPPVQLNMEIVQSLTEMGFPLESGKKAVYFTQNQGLEQATNWIMEHIGDSDFADPFVPPGMNKSSSQAFTPNEEAVEMIGNMGFSRAQAVKALKATDNNVERAVDWIFSHAAELDSSGQDSPPA
;
A
#
# COMPACT_ATOMS: atom_id res chain seq x y z
N MET A 1 0.14 -20.57 24.98
CA MET A 1 -0.89 -19.68 24.39
C MET A 1 -2.22 -20.37 24.63
N ARG A 2 -3.20 -19.72 25.28
CA ARG A 2 -4.52 -20.36 25.44
C ARG A 2 -5.26 -20.33 24.09
N GLU A 3 -6.14 -21.30 23.88
CA GLU A 3 -6.88 -21.48 22.61
C GLU A 3 -7.98 -20.41 22.40
N ASP A 4 -8.22 -19.54 23.37
CA ASP A 4 -9.32 -18.55 23.42
C ASP A 4 -8.86 -17.11 23.13
N TRP A 5 -7.62 -16.87 22.70
CA TRP A 5 -7.04 -15.53 22.43
C TRP A 5 -7.14 -14.54 23.59
N THR A 6 -7.41 -15.03 24.81
CA THR A 6 -7.52 -14.19 25.99
C THR A 6 -6.14 -13.65 26.38
N PRO A 7 -5.95 -12.32 26.50
CA PRO A 7 -4.67 -11.77 26.92
C PRO A 7 -4.35 -12.24 28.34
N ILE A 8 -3.13 -12.75 28.51
CA ILE A 8 -2.64 -13.21 29.80
C ILE A 8 -1.46 -12.35 30.23
N LYS A 9 -1.46 -11.90 31.48
CA LYS A 9 -0.28 -11.31 32.09
C LYS A 9 0.77 -12.41 32.25
N LEU A 10 1.94 -12.20 31.67
CA LEU A 10 3.10 -13.05 31.94
C LEU A 10 3.62 -12.73 33.33
N ASP A 11 3.49 -13.68 34.26
CA ASP A 11 4.05 -13.58 35.60
C ASP A 11 5.50 -14.08 35.58
N VAL A 12 6.40 -13.20 35.13
CA VAL A 12 7.83 -13.48 34.96
C VAL A 12 8.64 -12.38 35.66
N SER A 13 9.72 -12.79 36.33
CA SER A 13 10.72 -11.85 36.84
C SER A 13 11.77 -11.63 35.76
N VAL A 14 11.95 -10.39 35.33
CA VAL A 14 13.04 -10.00 34.42
C VAL A 14 14.06 -9.23 35.26
N ASP A 15 15.24 -9.83 35.45
CA ASP A 15 16.34 -9.17 36.15
C ASP A 15 16.91 -8.05 35.26
N MET A 16 16.46 -6.82 35.53
CA MET A 16 16.94 -5.62 34.83
C MET A 16 18.24 -5.14 35.47
N PRO A 17 19.34 -4.96 34.70
CA PRO A 17 20.60 -4.47 35.24
C PRO A 17 20.52 -2.97 35.58
N ASP A 18 21.30 -2.53 36.57
CA ASP A 18 21.35 -1.12 37.00
C ASP A 18 21.92 -0.18 35.92
N THR A 19 22.72 -0.73 35.00
CA THR A 19 23.28 -0.01 33.86
C THR A 19 23.02 -0.81 32.58
N VAL A 20 22.56 -0.12 31.54
CA VAL A 20 22.20 -0.73 30.25
C VAL A 20 22.97 0.00 29.15
N ASP A 21 23.87 -0.72 28.46
CA ASP A 21 24.51 -0.24 27.25
C ASP A 21 23.75 -0.74 26.01
N LEU A 22 23.15 0.18 25.26
CA LEU A 22 22.40 -0.10 24.03
C LEU A 22 23.21 0.19 22.76
N SER A 23 24.51 0.50 22.89
CA SER A 23 25.36 0.87 21.75
C SER A 23 25.41 -0.19 20.66
N ALA A 24 25.39 -1.48 21.05
CA ALA A 24 25.37 -2.62 20.15
C ALA A 24 24.08 -2.73 19.30
N LEU A 25 22.97 -2.13 19.73
CA LEU A 25 21.69 -2.16 19.01
C LEU A 25 21.56 -1.04 17.97
N ARG A 26 22.59 -0.20 17.79
CA ARG A 26 22.58 0.87 16.81
C ARG A 26 22.59 0.28 15.39
N GLY A 27 21.54 0.57 14.63
CA GLY A 27 21.48 0.25 13.20
C GLY A 27 22.63 0.92 12.44
N GLN A 28 23.28 0.18 11.54
CA GLN A 28 24.44 0.65 10.78
C GLN A 28 24.12 0.97 9.31
N GLY A 29 22.84 0.89 8.92
CA GLY A 29 22.41 1.08 7.53
C GLY A 29 22.90 -0.04 6.60
N LEU A 30 22.82 0.23 5.29
CA LEU A 30 23.37 -0.64 4.24
C LEU A 30 24.90 -0.59 4.28
N ARG A 31 25.56 -1.76 4.27
CA ARG A 31 27.03 -1.88 4.35
C ARG A 31 27.68 -2.08 2.98
N GLU A 32 28.99 -1.82 2.91
CA GLU A 32 29.80 -2.15 1.73
C GLU A 32 29.74 -3.66 1.46
N GLY A 33 29.25 -4.05 0.28
CA GLY A 33 29.06 -5.44 -0.13
C GLY A 33 27.66 -6.01 0.07
N GLU A 34 26.72 -5.24 0.65
CA GLU A 34 25.31 -5.58 0.66
C GLU A 34 24.64 -5.06 -0.62
N GLU A 35 24.01 -5.95 -1.40
CA GLU A 35 23.21 -5.56 -2.55
C GLU A 35 21.78 -5.25 -2.09
N PRO A 36 21.25 -4.03 -2.34
CA PRO A 36 19.88 -3.71 -1.99
C PRO A 36 18.91 -4.57 -2.83
N LEU A 37 17.78 -4.92 -2.24
CA LEU A 37 16.68 -5.51 -3.01
C LEU A 37 16.27 -4.54 -4.13
N PRO A 38 15.97 -5.04 -5.33
CA PRO A 38 15.53 -4.19 -6.42
C PRO A 38 14.26 -3.44 -5.99
N ASP A 39 14.27 -2.13 -6.14
CA ASP A 39 13.08 -1.31 -5.92
C ASP A 39 11.98 -1.79 -6.86
N LEU A 40 10.81 -2.14 -6.33
CA LEU A 40 9.58 -2.38 -7.11
C LEU A 40 9.01 -1.06 -7.65
N GLN A 41 9.87 -0.05 -7.89
CA GLN A 41 9.48 1.30 -8.24
C GLN A 41 9.74 1.53 -9.73
N GLY A 42 8.82 0.97 -10.51
CA GLY A 42 8.50 1.43 -11.84
C GLY A 42 6.99 1.44 -11.93
N ASP A 43 6.41 2.44 -12.59
CA ASP A 43 5.07 2.28 -13.15
C ASP A 43 5.10 0.93 -13.89
N PRO A 44 4.27 -0.05 -13.49
CA PRO A 44 4.26 -1.35 -14.14
C PRO A 44 4.09 -1.08 -15.64
N PRO A 45 4.86 -1.75 -16.52
CA PRO A 45 4.65 -1.61 -17.94
C PRO A 45 3.15 -1.79 -18.20
N PRO A 46 2.50 -0.88 -18.94
CA PRO A 46 1.05 -0.85 -19.06
C PRO A 46 0.59 -2.23 -19.44
N VAL A 47 -0.18 -2.84 -18.54
CA VAL A 47 -0.57 -4.24 -18.70
C VAL A 47 -1.45 -4.34 -19.93
N GLN A 48 -0.89 -4.84 -21.03
CA GLN A 48 -1.64 -5.12 -22.24
C GLN A 48 -2.40 -6.42 -21.99
N LEU A 49 -3.62 -6.31 -21.44
CA LEU A 49 -4.53 -7.44 -21.31
C LEU A 49 -5.22 -7.65 -22.67
N ASN A 50 -5.05 -8.81 -23.28
CA ASN A 50 -5.85 -9.19 -24.43
C ASN A 50 -7.29 -9.47 -23.97
N MET A 51 -8.16 -8.46 -24.13
CA MET A 51 -9.57 -8.52 -23.75
C MET A 51 -10.36 -9.58 -24.52
N GLU A 52 -9.87 -10.03 -25.69
CA GLU A 52 -10.50 -11.12 -26.46
C GLU A 52 -10.42 -12.44 -25.69
N ILE A 53 -9.24 -12.75 -25.12
CA ILE A 53 -9.03 -13.95 -24.30
C ILE A 53 -9.85 -13.87 -23.01
N VAL A 54 -9.86 -12.69 -22.36
CA VAL A 54 -10.66 -12.45 -21.16
C VAL A 54 -12.16 -12.63 -21.44
N GLN A 55 -12.63 -12.17 -22.59
CA GLN A 55 -14.02 -12.33 -23.01
C GLN A 55 -14.36 -13.81 -23.25
N SER A 56 -13.52 -14.57 -23.96
CA SER A 56 -13.73 -16.01 -24.15
C SER A 56 -13.74 -16.81 -22.84
N LEU A 57 -12.89 -16.44 -21.86
CA LEU A 57 -12.91 -17.05 -20.52
C LEU A 57 -14.18 -16.70 -19.74
N THR A 58 -14.66 -15.48 -19.91
CA THR A 58 -15.93 -15.03 -19.30
C THR A 58 -17.13 -15.75 -19.93
N GLU A 59 -17.11 -15.97 -21.24
CA GLU A 59 -18.12 -16.78 -21.95
C GLU A 59 -18.09 -18.25 -21.52
N MET A 60 -16.93 -18.78 -21.13
CA MET A 60 -16.78 -20.12 -20.55
C MET A 60 -17.32 -20.22 -19.11
N GLY A 61 -17.63 -19.08 -18.47
CA GLY A 61 -18.22 -19.01 -17.14
C GLY A 61 -17.24 -18.64 -16.02
N PHE A 62 -15.99 -18.29 -16.34
CA PHE A 62 -15.04 -17.81 -15.34
C PHE A 62 -15.28 -16.33 -15.00
N PRO A 63 -15.04 -15.90 -13.75
CA PRO A 63 -15.15 -14.49 -13.38
C PRO A 63 -14.18 -13.62 -14.20
N LEU A 64 -14.64 -12.43 -14.60
CA LEU A 64 -13.87 -11.48 -15.40
C LEU A 64 -12.51 -11.15 -14.77
N GLU A 65 -12.49 -11.00 -13.45
CA GLU A 65 -11.30 -10.63 -12.69
C GLU A 65 -10.25 -11.75 -12.67
N SER A 66 -10.70 -13.01 -12.59
CA SER A 66 -9.85 -14.20 -12.73
C SER A 66 -9.27 -14.30 -14.14
N GLY A 67 -10.07 -13.96 -15.17
CA GLY A 67 -9.60 -13.88 -16.55
C GLY A 67 -8.49 -12.84 -16.74
N LYS A 68 -8.61 -11.67 -16.11
CA LYS A 68 -7.54 -10.65 -16.11
C LYS A 68 -6.28 -11.14 -15.41
N LYS A 69 -6.39 -11.81 -14.25
CA LYS A 69 -5.27 -12.45 -13.53
C LYS A 69 -4.57 -13.48 -14.43
N ALA A 70 -5.34 -14.38 -15.03
CA ALA A 70 -4.79 -15.44 -15.87
C ALA A 70 -4.02 -14.90 -17.08
N VAL A 71 -4.60 -13.93 -17.80
CA VAL A 71 -3.94 -13.31 -18.96
C VAL A 71 -2.70 -12.52 -18.54
N TYR A 72 -2.72 -11.93 -17.34
CA TYR A 72 -1.57 -11.23 -16.76
C TYR A 72 -0.41 -12.20 -16.45
N PHE A 73 -0.65 -13.26 -15.69
CA PHE A 73 0.39 -14.21 -15.29
C PHE A 73 0.90 -15.07 -16.45
N THR A 74 0.04 -15.33 -17.44
CA THR A 74 0.43 -16.06 -18.66
C THR A 74 1.02 -15.17 -19.74
N GLN A 75 1.17 -13.86 -19.51
CA GLN A 75 1.76 -12.89 -20.45
C GLN A 75 1.14 -12.94 -21.87
N ASN A 76 -0.19 -13.10 -21.97
CA ASN A 76 -0.92 -13.22 -23.25
C ASN A 76 -0.48 -14.42 -24.13
N GLN A 77 0.01 -15.52 -23.57
CA GLN A 77 0.42 -16.70 -24.35
C GLN A 77 -0.74 -17.49 -25.01
N GLY A 78 -2.00 -17.12 -24.76
CA GLY A 78 -3.17 -17.68 -25.44
C GLY A 78 -4.27 -18.14 -24.48
N LEU A 79 -5.44 -18.48 -25.04
CA LEU A 79 -6.63 -18.91 -24.28
C LEU A 79 -6.40 -20.21 -23.50
N GLU A 80 -5.70 -21.17 -24.08
CA GLU A 80 -5.43 -22.48 -23.48
C GLU A 80 -4.54 -22.35 -22.24
N GLN A 81 -3.47 -21.56 -22.32
CA GLN A 81 -2.56 -21.29 -21.20
C GLN A 81 -3.28 -20.55 -20.06
N ALA A 82 -4.10 -19.55 -20.38
CA ALA A 82 -4.90 -18.82 -19.40
C ALA A 82 -5.95 -19.72 -18.72
N THR A 83 -6.52 -20.67 -19.45
CA THR A 83 -7.47 -21.65 -18.90
C THR A 83 -6.78 -22.62 -17.95
N ASN A 84 -5.59 -23.12 -18.31
CA ASN A 84 -4.81 -24.00 -17.44
C ASN A 84 -4.40 -23.29 -16.14
N TRP A 85 -3.96 -22.03 -16.24
CA TRP A 85 -3.64 -21.22 -15.06
C TRP A 85 -4.86 -21.03 -14.15
N ILE A 86 -6.04 -20.75 -14.73
CA ILE A 86 -7.30 -20.65 -13.97
C ILE A 86 -7.61 -21.97 -13.24
N MET A 87 -7.49 -23.11 -13.90
CA MET A 87 -7.79 -24.41 -13.29
C MET A 87 -6.85 -24.74 -12.12
N GLU A 88 -5.58 -24.32 -12.21
CA GLU A 88 -4.61 -24.49 -11.14
C GLU A 88 -4.91 -23.59 -9.92
N HIS A 89 -5.52 -22.42 -10.15
CA HIS A 89 -5.76 -21.39 -9.12
C HIS A 89 -7.24 -21.20 -8.76
N ILE A 90 -8.15 -22.03 -9.29
CA ILE A 90 -9.61 -21.93 -9.07
C ILE A 90 -10.01 -22.18 -7.60
N GLY A 91 -9.16 -22.88 -6.85
CA GLY A 91 -9.36 -23.16 -5.42
C GLY A 91 -8.93 -22.03 -4.49
N ASP A 92 -8.29 -20.98 -5.01
CA ASP A 92 -7.78 -19.89 -4.19
C ASP A 92 -8.91 -18.99 -3.70
N SER A 93 -8.86 -18.59 -2.42
CA SER A 93 -9.87 -17.71 -1.83
C SER A 93 -9.93 -16.32 -2.49
N ASP A 94 -8.83 -15.89 -3.12
CA ASP A 94 -8.67 -14.63 -3.86
C ASP A 94 -9.09 -14.75 -5.34
N PHE A 95 -9.46 -15.95 -5.83
CA PHE A 95 -9.66 -16.21 -7.26
C PHE A 95 -10.59 -15.20 -7.95
N ALA A 96 -11.68 -14.79 -7.29
CA ALA A 96 -12.66 -13.84 -7.82
C ALA A 96 -12.42 -12.38 -7.39
N ASP A 97 -11.39 -12.10 -6.59
CA ASP A 97 -11.11 -10.75 -6.10
C ASP A 97 -10.70 -9.81 -7.24
N PRO A 98 -11.10 -8.52 -7.18
CA PRO A 98 -10.78 -7.53 -8.21
C PRO A 98 -9.28 -7.49 -8.50
N PHE A 99 -8.91 -7.72 -9.75
CA PHE A 99 -7.51 -7.68 -10.13
C PHE A 99 -7.08 -6.22 -10.28
N VAL A 100 -6.22 -5.77 -9.37
CA VAL A 100 -5.54 -4.49 -9.48
C VAL A 100 -4.12 -4.77 -9.97
N PRO A 101 -3.75 -4.33 -11.19
CA PRO A 101 -2.38 -4.48 -11.68
C PRO A 101 -1.38 -3.93 -10.65
N PRO A 102 -0.30 -4.67 -10.33
CA PRO A 102 0.68 -4.23 -9.33
C PRO A 102 1.30 -2.91 -9.77
N GLY A 103 1.06 -1.84 -9.00
CA GLY A 103 1.53 -0.48 -9.29
C GLY A 103 0.43 0.51 -9.67
N MET A 104 -0.78 0.04 -9.97
CA MET A 104 -1.96 0.91 -10.10
C MET A 104 -2.69 0.96 -8.76
N ASN A 105 -2.06 1.59 -7.76
CA ASN A 105 -2.79 2.00 -6.56
C ASN A 105 -4.00 2.80 -7.05
N LYS A 106 -5.21 2.37 -6.68
CA LYS A 106 -6.44 3.14 -6.91
C LYS A 106 -6.31 4.48 -6.20
N SER A 107 -5.63 5.43 -6.84
CA SER A 107 -5.81 6.84 -6.60
C SER A 107 -7.21 7.10 -7.12
N SER A 108 -8.19 7.01 -6.22
CA SER A 108 -9.54 7.46 -6.47
C SER A 108 -9.43 8.91 -6.95
N SER A 109 -9.49 9.08 -8.27
CA SER A 109 -9.61 10.37 -8.94
C SER A 109 -11.03 10.92 -8.77
N GLN A 110 -11.57 10.80 -7.56
CA GLN A 110 -12.72 11.58 -7.16
C GLN A 110 -12.24 13.02 -7.03
N ALA A 111 -12.98 13.94 -7.64
CA ALA A 111 -12.77 15.37 -7.46
C ALA A 111 -12.94 15.69 -5.97
N PHE A 112 -11.83 15.74 -5.25
CA PHE A 112 -11.81 16.00 -3.83
C PHE A 112 -12.06 17.49 -3.60
N THR A 113 -13.17 17.81 -2.96
CA THR A 113 -13.43 19.15 -2.43
C THR A 113 -13.05 19.16 -0.95
N PRO A 114 -11.99 19.90 -0.55
CA PRO A 114 -11.64 20.06 0.85
C PRO A 114 -12.75 20.81 1.59
N ASN A 115 -13.14 20.31 2.76
CA ASN A 115 -13.95 21.07 3.69
C ASN A 115 -13.09 22.19 4.31
N GLU A 116 -13.40 23.45 4.00
CA GLU A 116 -12.65 24.61 4.52
C GLU A 116 -12.70 24.70 6.05
N GLU A 117 -13.78 24.26 6.71
CA GLU A 117 -13.85 24.23 8.19
C GLU A 117 -12.86 23.22 8.77
N ALA A 118 -12.70 22.07 8.11
CA ALA A 118 -11.73 21.05 8.50
C ALA A 118 -10.29 21.53 8.27
N VAL A 119 -10.06 22.26 7.18
CA VAL A 119 -8.76 22.88 6.88
C VAL A 119 -8.41 23.93 7.93
N GLU A 120 -9.34 24.78 8.33
CA GLU A 120 -9.12 25.77 9.39
C GLU A 120 -8.87 25.11 10.75
N MET A 121 -9.61 24.04 11.08
CA MET A 121 -9.42 23.31 12.33
C MET A 121 -8.02 22.69 12.42
N ILE A 122 -7.54 22.06 11.33
CA ILE A 122 -6.18 21.50 11.23
C ILE A 122 -5.14 22.62 11.18
N GLY A 123 -5.44 23.75 10.54
CA GLY A 123 -4.59 24.95 10.53
C GLY A 123 -4.39 25.54 11.92
N ASN A 124 -5.45 25.59 12.73
CA ASN A 124 -5.40 26.03 14.13
C ASN A 124 -4.58 25.10 15.03
N MET A 125 -4.36 23.85 14.63
CA MET A 125 -3.45 22.91 15.31
C MET A 125 -1.97 23.15 14.96
N GLY A 126 -1.67 24.06 14.02
CA GLY A 126 -0.31 24.44 13.63
C GLY A 126 0.19 23.83 12.33
N PHE A 127 -0.67 23.17 11.56
CA PHE A 127 -0.32 22.61 10.25
C PHE A 127 -0.59 23.59 9.12
N SER A 128 0.16 23.49 8.03
CA SER A 128 -0.08 24.34 6.85
C SER A 128 -1.35 23.91 6.09
N ARG A 129 -1.97 24.86 5.38
CA ARG A 129 -3.13 24.57 4.51
C ARG A 129 -2.83 23.47 3.49
N ALA A 130 -1.62 23.44 2.95
CA ALA A 130 -1.19 22.41 1.99
C ALA A 130 -1.15 21.01 2.63
N GLN A 131 -0.66 20.89 3.86
CA GLN A 131 -0.66 19.64 4.63
C GLN A 131 -2.10 19.21 4.97
N ALA A 132 -2.94 20.15 5.42
CA ALA A 132 -4.34 19.88 5.73
C ALA A 132 -5.12 19.36 4.52
N VAL A 133 -4.98 19.99 3.35
CA VAL A 133 -5.66 19.56 2.11
C VAL A 133 -5.17 18.19 1.65
N LYS A 134 -3.86 17.93 1.71
CA LYS A 134 -3.29 16.63 1.33
C LYS A 134 -3.76 15.51 2.25
N ALA A 135 -3.82 15.78 3.56
CA ALA A 135 -4.31 14.84 4.55
C ALA A 135 -5.81 14.58 4.41
N LEU A 136 -6.63 15.63 4.28
CA LEU A 136 -8.07 15.47 4.09
C LEU A 136 -8.39 14.74 2.78
N LYS A 137 -7.55 14.88 1.75
CA LYS A 137 -7.64 14.10 0.51
C LYS A 137 -7.36 12.61 0.73
N ALA A 138 -6.40 12.27 1.61
CA ALA A 138 -6.07 10.89 1.95
C ALA A 138 -7.07 10.26 2.94
N THR A 139 -7.89 11.06 3.62
CA THR A 139 -8.77 10.62 4.71
C THR A 139 -10.25 10.92 4.47
N ASP A 140 -10.62 11.23 3.23
CA ASP A 140 -12.00 11.50 2.81
C ASP A 140 -12.70 12.57 3.68
N ASN A 141 -12.03 13.71 3.90
CA ASN A 141 -12.48 14.84 4.74
C ASN A 141 -12.67 14.51 6.24
N ASN A 142 -12.14 13.41 6.76
CA ASN A 142 -12.16 13.13 8.19
C ASN A 142 -11.02 13.87 8.92
N VAL A 143 -11.37 14.80 9.83
CA VAL A 143 -10.40 15.63 10.58
C VAL A 143 -9.49 14.79 11.47
N GLU A 144 -10.04 13.86 12.26
CA GLU A 144 -9.25 13.06 13.20
C GLU A 144 -8.24 12.18 12.46
N ARG A 145 -8.69 11.52 11.38
CA ARG A 145 -7.80 10.73 10.53
C ARG A 145 -6.80 11.60 9.78
N ALA A 146 -7.19 12.81 9.34
CA ALA A 146 -6.28 13.72 8.65
C ALA A 146 -5.13 14.14 9.57
N VAL A 147 -5.41 14.41 10.84
CA VAL A 147 -4.38 14.74 11.83
C VAL A 147 -3.43 13.56 12.05
N ASP A 148 -3.96 12.35 12.24
CA ASP A 148 -3.14 11.12 12.36
C ASP A 148 -2.30 10.85 11.09
N TRP A 149 -2.87 11.11 9.92
CA TRP A 149 -2.19 10.99 8.64
C TRP A 149 -1.03 11.99 8.52
N ILE A 150 -1.22 13.24 8.95
CA ILE A 150 -0.15 14.24 8.97
C ILE A 150 0.98 13.81 9.91
N PHE A 151 0.67 13.29 11.09
CA PHE A 151 1.69 12.83 12.04
C PHE A 151 2.48 11.62 11.52
N SER A 152 1.80 10.65 10.90
CA SER A 152 2.44 9.48 10.32
C SER A 152 3.30 9.80 9.08
N HIS A 153 2.98 10.89 8.36
CA HIS A 153 3.67 11.31 7.13
C HIS A 153 4.42 12.64 7.27
N ALA A 154 4.69 13.10 8.50
CA ALA A 154 5.26 14.43 8.77
C ALA A 154 6.63 14.63 8.08
N ALA A 155 7.46 13.59 8.06
CA ALA A 155 8.79 13.64 7.43
C ALA A 155 8.71 13.80 5.89
N GLU A 156 7.75 13.15 5.25
CA GLU A 156 7.53 13.27 3.80
C GLU A 156 6.96 14.64 3.43
N LEU A 157 6.05 15.16 4.26
CA LEU A 157 5.46 16.48 4.07
C LEU A 157 6.50 17.60 4.18
N ASP A 158 7.47 17.47 5.08
CA ASP A 158 8.56 18.45 5.24
C ASP A 158 9.57 18.39 4.09
N SER A 159 9.88 17.18 3.57
CA SER A 159 10.75 17.03 2.38
C SER A 159 10.16 17.65 1.11
N SER A 160 8.83 17.73 0.98
CA SER A 160 8.17 18.33 -0.18
C SER A 160 8.23 19.87 -0.23
N GLY A 161 8.84 20.51 0.78
CA GLY A 161 9.08 21.96 0.84
C GLY A 161 10.48 22.41 0.42
N GLN A 162 11.41 21.51 0.08
CA GLN A 162 12.81 21.84 -0.24
C GLN A 162 13.18 21.87 -1.74
N ASP A 163 12.20 21.80 -2.65
CA ASP A 163 12.45 22.01 -4.09
C ASP A 163 12.31 23.50 -4.49
N SER A 164 13.21 24.34 -3.98
CA SER A 164 13.50 25.63 -4.62
C SER A 164 15.01 25.86 -4.64
N PRO A 165 15.66 25.75 -5.81
CA PRO A 165 17.08 26.05 -5.93
C PRO A 165 17.31 27.56 -5.71
N PRO A 166 18.37 27.97 -4.99
CA PRO A 166 18.74 29.37 -4.92
C PRO A 166 19.18 29.86 -6.30
N ALA A 167 18.54 30.94 -6.77
CA ALA A 167 18.95 31.70 -7.95
C ALA A 167 20.18 32.56 -7.67
#